data_AF-A0A6N3AV76-F1
#
_entry.id   AF-A0A6N3AV76-F1
#
_cell.length_a   1.000
_cell.length_b   1.000
_cell.length_c   1.000
_cell.angle_alpha   90.00
_cell.angle_beta   90.00
_cell.angle_gamma   90.00
#
_symmetry.space_group_name_H-M   'P 1'
#
loop_
_entity.id
_entity.type
_entity.pdbx_description
1 polymer ?
#
loop_
_entity_poly.entity_id
_entity_poly.type
_entity_poly.pdbx_seq_one_letter_code
_entity_poly.pdbx_strand_id
1 'polypeptide(L)'
;MRNNTRALIFHILIIFITFAIAALINLSSSMRNLVYGNIFFKVIIVAVIVVLYYNFGKLLSKRNAKSLDFFAGNLIVLIGLVFFAFGFLGLGKEIFSRSVGGSYWKFPLEFFLMPEVYAIKVLGINYNALSLLVASLLPGFIYGISIKISRAKLIRRNRARNRAKKKREEM
;
A
#
# COMPACT_ATOMS: atom_id res chain seq x y z
N MET A 1 -15.51 12.93 -0.95
CA MET A 1 -14.98 11.68 -1.54
C MET A 1 -15.04 10.56 -0.53
N ARG A 2 -15.50 9.38 -0.96
CA ARG A 2 -15.55 8.17 -0.13
C ARG A 2 -14.12 7.68 0.16
N ASN A 3 -13.94 6.93 1.25
CA ASN A 3 -12.61 6.45 1.67
C ASN A 3 -11.95 5.56 0.63
N ASN A 4 -12.73 4.77 -0.12
CA ASN A 4 -12.22 3.95 -1.20
C ASN A 4 -11.57 4.77 -2.33
N THR A 5 -12.18 5.88 -2.75
CA THR A 5 -11.59 6.77 -3.77
C THR A 5 -10.34 7.47 -3.23
N ARG A 6 -10.37 7.94 -1.98
CA ARG A 6 -9.20 8.58 -1.36
C ARG A 6 -8.03 7.61 -1.18
N ALA A 7 -8.32 6.38 -0.75
CA ALA A 7 -7.33 5.31 -0.64
C ALA A 7 -6.70 5.00 -2.00
N LEU A 8 -7.50 4.94 -3.08
CA LEU A 8 -6.98 4.76 -4.43
C LEU A 8 -6.05 5.90 -4.86
N ILE A 9 -6.39 7.16 -4.56
CA ILE A 9 -5.52 8.31 -4.87
C ILE A 9 -4.20 8.22 -4.11
N PHE A 10 -4.24 7.87 -2.82
CA PHE A 10 -3.03 7.67 -2.03
C PHE A 10 -2.21 6.48 -2.54
N HIS A 11 -2.86 5.40 -2.98
CA HIS A 11 -2.21 4.27 -3.61
C HIS A 11 -1.47 4.68 -4.88
N ILE A 12 -2.10 5.44 -5.77
CA ILE A 12 -1.48 6.00 -6.98
C ILE A 12 -0.25 6.84 -6.63
N LEU A 13 -0.34 7.69 -5.62
CA LEU A 13 0.80 8.48 -5.17
C LEU A 13 1.94 7.60 -4.62
N ILE A 14 1.62 6.53 -3.88
CA ILE A 14 2.62 5.57 -3.38
C ILE A 14 3.26 4.76 -4.52
N ILE A 15 2.52 4.43 -5.58
CA ILE A 15 3.07 3.84 -6.81
C ILE A 15 4.18 4.74 -7.37
N PHE A 16 3.92 6.03 -7.56
CA PHE A 16 4.93 6.96 -8.09
C PHE A 16 6.13 7.14 -7.17
N ILE A 17 5.92 7.20 -5.85
CA ILE A 17 7.04 7.27 -4.89
C ILE A 17 7.89 5.99 -4.98
N THR A 18 7.25 4.82 -5.02
CA THR A 18 7.96 3.55 -5.13
C THR A 18 8.71 3.46 -6.45
N PHE A 19 8.10 3.92 -7.55
CA PHE A 19 8.75 4.00 -8.85
C PHE A 19 10.01 4.86 -8.80
N ALA A 20 9.93 6.05 -8.20
CA ALA A 20 11.08 6.94 -8.05
C ALA A 20 12.19 6.29 -7.21
N ILE A 21 11.85 5.65 -6.09
CA ILE A 21 12.81 4.92 -5.25
C ILE A 21 13.50 3.80 -6.04
N ALA A 22 12.71 2.98 -6.74
CA ALA A 22 13.24 1.87 -7.53
C ALA A 22 14.12 2.37 -8.67
N ALA A 23 13.72 3.45 -9.36
CA ALA A 23 14.52 4.07 -10.41
C ALA A 23 15.88 4.54 -9.86
N LEU A 24 15.89 5.28 -8.75
CA LEU A 24 17.11 5.79 -8.11
C LEU A 24 18.08 4.66 -7.71
N ILE A 25 17.58 3.58 -7.13
CA ILE A 25 18.41 2.43 -6.74
C ILE A 25 19.02 1.75 -7.97
N ASN A 26 18.29 1.68 -9.08
CA ASN A 26 18.74 1.03 -10.31
C ASN A 26 19.62 1.91 -11.20
N LEU A 27 19.86 3.19 -10.87
CA LEU A 27 20.77 4.06 -11.62
C LEU A 27 22.24 3.61 -11.54
N SER A 28 22.63 2.90 -10.49
CA SER A 28 24.02 2.49 -10.25
C SER A 28 24.09 1.03 -9.80
N SER A 29 25.02 0.28 -10.39
CA SER A 29 25.31 -1.10 -10.01
C SER A 29 25.74 -1.21 -8.53
N SER A 30 26.52 -0.24 -8.03
CA SER A 30 26.93 -0.17 -6.63
C SER A 30 25.74 -0.02 -5.69
N MET A 31 24.78 0.87 -6.01
CA MET A 31 23.58 1.03 -5.18
C MET A 31 22.68 -0.18 -5.23
N ARG A 32 22.50 -0.77 -6.42
CA ARG A 32 21.74 -2.00 -6.60
C ARG A 32 22.32 -3.13 -5.75
N ASN A 33 23.64 -3.31 -5.78
CA ASN A 33 24.33 -4.37 -5.02
C ASN A 33 24.25 -4.12 -3.51
N LEU A 34 24.42 -2.88 -3.06
CA LEU A 34 24.28 -2.52 -1.64
C LEU A 34 22.86 -2.80 -1.12
N VAL A 35 21.86 -2.33 -1.85
CA VAL A 35 20.47 -2.31 -1.40
C VAL A 35 19.80 -3.67 -1.56
N TYR A 36 19.97 -4.33 -2.71
CA TYR A 36 19.37 -5.64 -2.96
C TYR A 36 20.26 -6.81 -2.52
N GLY A 37 21.54 -6.59 -2.25
CA GLY A 37 22.44 -7.62 -1.72
C GLY A 37 22.34 -7.81 -0.21
N ASN A 38 21.74 -6.85 0.53
CA ASN A 38 21.73 -6.86 1.99
C ASN A 38 20.29 -6.87 2.54
N ILE A 39 19.98 -7.86 3.39
CA ILE A 39 18.66 -8.04 4.01
C ILE A 39 18.18 -6.83 4.80
N PHE A 40 19.09 -6.09 5.44
CA PHE A 40 18.75 -4.91 6.22
C PHE A 40 18.14 -3.81 5.33
N PHE A 41 18.76 -3.52 4.19
CA PHE A 41 18.25 -2.52 3.25
C PHE A 41 16.95 -2.98 2.57
N LYS A 42 16.80 -4.28 2.30
CA LYS A 42 15.54 -4.86 1.81
C LYS A 42 14.38 -4.60 2.78
N VAL A 43 14.60 -4.85 4.08
CA VAL A 43 13.60 -4.61 5.13
C VAL A 43 13.27 -3.12 5.25
N ILE A 44 14.27 -2.24 5.15
CA ILE A 44 14.05 -0.78 5.17
C ILE A 44 13.12 -0.36 4.02
N ILE A 45 13.37 -0.85 2.80
CA ILE A 45 12.52 -0.51 1.64
C ILE A 45 11.06 -0.90 1.89
N VAL A 46 10.85 -2.14 2.35
CA VAL A 46 9.50 -2.64 2.62
C VAL A 46 8.86 -1.84 3.77
N ALA A 47 9.63 -1.52 4.80
CA ALA A 47 9.16 -0.68 5.90
C ALA A 47 8.75 0.72 5.44
N VAL A 48 9.49 1.34 4.53
CA VAL A 48 9.12 2.64 3.92
C VAL A 48 7.75 2.55 3.23
N ILE A 49 7.53 1.51 2.41
CA ILE A 49 6.24 1.29 1.73
C ILE A 49 5.11 1.15 2.76
N VAL A 50 5.29 0.32 3.78
CA VAL A 50 4.31 0.12 4.85
C VAL A 50 4.03 1.42 5.61
N VAL A 51 5.07 2.19 5.93
CA VAL A 51 4.97 3.49 6.62
C VAL A 51 4.21 4.51 5.78
N LEU A 52 4.41 4.54 4.46
CA LEU A 52 3.65 5.40 3.55
C LEU A 52 2.17 5.05 3.59
N TYR A 53 1.80 3.79 3.35
CA TYR A 53 0.41 3.33 3.46
C TYR A 53 -0.19 3.67 4.83
N TYR A 54 0.56 3.40 5.90
CA TYR A 54 0.10 3.68 7.25
C TYR A 54 -0.13 5.18 7.47
N ASN A 55 0.77 6.06 7.05
CA ASN A 55 0.61 7.51 7.23
C ASN A 55 -0.52 8.09 6.38
N PHE A 56 -0.63 7.69 5.11
CA PHE A 56 -1.74 8.11 4.25
C PHE A 56 -3.09 7.60 4.76
N GLY A 57 -3.14 6.41 5.36
CA GLY A 57 -4.33 5.89 6.03
C GLY A 57 -4.84 6.81 7.14
N LYS A 58 -3.94 7.53 7.83
CA LYS A 58 -4.32 8.51 8.87
C LYS A 58 -5.03 9.72 8.29
N LEU A 59 -4.94 9.98 6.99
CA LEU A 59 -5.60 11.12 6.33
C LEU A 59 -7.00 10.76 5.80
N LEU A 60 -7.36 9.47 5.80
CA LEU A 60 -8.70 9.02 5.42
C LEU A 60 -9.78 9.53 6.39
N SER A 61 -11.03 9.61 5.93
CA SER A 61 -12.15 10.11 6.72
C SER A 61 -12.49 9.14 7.85
N LYS A 62 -12.75 9.67 9.05
CA LYS A 62 -13.23 8.91 10.22
C LYS A 62 -14.74 9.06 10.45
N ARG A 63 -15.46 9.70 9.51
CA ARG A 63 -16.91 9.94 9.62
C ARG A 63 -17.72 8.64 9.45
N ASN A 64 -17.19 7.66 8.73
CA ASN A 64 -17.87 6.39 8.46
C ASN A 64 -17.84 5.43 9.67
N ALA A 65 -18.74 4.45 9.65
CA ALA A 65 -18.76 3.37 10.64
C ALA A 65 -17.40 2.64 10.71
N LYS A 66 -17.02 2.19 11.92
CA LYS A 66 -15.74 1.48 12.16
C LYS A 66 -15.62 0.18 11.35
N SER A 67 -16.73 -0.50 11.09
CA SER A 67 -16.78 -1.70 10.26
C SER A 67 -16.33 -1.46 8.83
N LEU A 68 -16.43 -0.21 8.36
CA LEU A 68 -16.07 0.18 6.99
C LEU A 68 -14.59 0.54 6.80
N ASP A 69 -13.79 0.52 7.87
CA ASP A 69 -12.39 0.98 7.82
C ASP A 69 -11.51 0.06 6.95
N PHE A 70 -11.75 -1.26 6.98
CA PHE A 70 -11.01 -2.24 6.15
C PHE A 70 -11.45 -2.27 4.68
N PHE A 71 -12.66 -1.75 4.38
CA PHE A 71 -13.18 -1.67 3.02
C PHE A 71 -12.65 -0.46 2.25
N ALA A 72 -11.79 0.37 2.86
CA ALA A 72 -11.12 1.47 2.19
C ALA A 72 -10.26 0.99 1.00
N GLY A 73 -9.72 -0.24 1.03
CA GLY A 73 -8.91 -0.79 -0.05
C GLY A 73 -9.69 -1.42 -1.21
N ASN A 74 -11.02 -1.54 -1.15
CA ASN A 74 -11.77 -2.35 -2.11
C ASN A 74 -11.58 -1.96 -3.57
N LEU A 75 -11.44 -0.66 -3.87
CA LEU A 75 -11.20 -0.23 -5.25
C LEU A 75 -9.81 -0.65 -5.75
N ILE A 76 -8.81 -0.70 -4.87
CA ILE A 76 -7.46 -1.17 -5.22
C ILE A 76 -7.54 -2.66 -5.57
N VAL A 77 -8.22 -3.45 -4.73
CA VAL A 77 -8.42 -4.88 -4.97
C VAL A 77 -9.15 -5.12 -6.29
N LEU A 78 -10.27 -4.41 -6.51
CA LEU A 78 -11.07 -4.54 -7.72
C LEU A 78 -10.26 -4.23 -8.98
N ILE A 79 -9.54 -3.10 -9.01
CA ILE A 79 -8.73 -2.70 -10.16
C ILE A 79 -7.56 -3.69 -10.36
N GLY A 80 -6.93 -4.13 -9.27
CA GLY A 80 -5.88 -5.15 -9.32
C GLY A 80 -6.37 -6.47 -9.94
N LEU A 81 -7.58 -6.92 -9.57
CA LEU A 81 -8.20 -8.10 -10.17
C LEU A 81 -8.54 -7.91 -11.65
N VAL A 82 -9.02 -6.74 -12.04
CA VAL A 82 -9.29 -6.42 -13.45
C VAL A 82 -8.00 -6.46 -14.28
N PHE A 83 -6.92 -5.83 -13.80
CA PHE A 83 -5.62 -5.90 -14.49
C PHE A 83 -5.00 -7.30 -14.46
N PHE A 84 -5.25 -8.07 -13.39
CA PHE A 84 -4.83 -9.47 -13.34
C PHE A 84 -5.55 -10.31 -14.39
N ALA A 85 -6.87 -10.17 -14.50
CA ALA A 85 -7.65 -10.86 -15.53
C ALA A 85 -7.17 -10.47 -16.94
N PHE A 86 -6.91 -9.19 -17.19
CA PHE A 86 -6.37 -8.71 -18.46
C PHE A 86 -5.01 -9.34 -18.79
N GLY A 87 -4.06 -9.32 -17.85
CA GLY A 87 -2.75 -9.93 -18.04
C GLY A 87 -2.82 -11.45 -18.22
N PHE A 88 -3.72 -12.11 -17.48
CA PHE A 88 -3.91 -13.56 -17.58
C PHE A 88 -4.56 -13.97 -18.91
N LEU A 89 -5.49 -13.19 -19.45
CA LEU A 89 -6.05 -13.44 -20.78
C LEU A 89 -5.00 -13.32 -21.89
N GLY A 90 -4.06 -12.37 -21.77
CA GLY A 90 -3.01 -12.17 -22.78
C GLY A 90 -1.83 -13.15 -22.68
N LEU A 91 -1.49 -13.64 -21.49
CA LEU A 91 -0.26 -14.43 -21.25
C LEU A 91 -0.49 -15.80 -20.61
N GLY A 92 -1.70 -16.09 -20.15
CA GLY A 92 -2.00 -17.27 -19.36
C GLY A 92 -1.06 -17.41 -18.15
N LYS A 93 -0.45 -18.59 -18.00
CA LYS A 93 0.51 -18.88 -16.92
C LYS A 93 1.85 -18.18 -17.09
N GLU A 94 2.20 -17.71 -18.30
CA GLU A 94 3.47 -17.01 -18.54
C GLU A 94 3.55 -15.65 -17.84
N ILE A 95 2.42 -15.12 -17.36
CA ILE A 95 2.39 -13.90 -16.57
C ILE A 95 3.34 -13.98 -15.35
N PHE A 96 3.58 -15.18 -14.80
CA PHE A 96 4.43 -15.35 -13.63
C PHE A 96 5.91 -15.56 -13.94
N SER A 97 6.26 -16.01 -15.15
CA SER A 97 7.63 -16.29 -15.56
C SER A 97 8.29 -15.13 -16.30
N ARG A 98 7.51 -14.27 -16.97
CA ARG A 98 8.06 -13.12 -17.72
C ARG A 98 8.62 -12.04 -16.79
N SER A 99 9.66 -11.36 -17.26
CA SER A 99 10.28 -10.22 -16.59
C SER A 99 9.29 -9.06 -16.36
N VAL A 100 9.62 -8.19 -15.40
CA VAL A 100 8.80 -6.98 -15.15
C VAL A 100 8.86 -6.07 -16.35
N GLY A 101 7.69 -5.61 -16.81
CA GLY A 101 7.60 -4.76 -17.99
C GLY A 101 8.00 -5.46 -19.30
N GLY A 102 8.28 -6.77 -19.27
CA GLY A 102 8.64 -7.55 -20.45
C GLY A 102 7.45 -7.90 -21.37
N SER A 103 6.25 -7.45 -21.01
CA SER A 103 5.05 -7.60 -21.85
C SER A 103 4.05 -6.49 -21.57
N TYR A 104 3.45 -5.96 -22.64
CA TYR A 104 2.38 -4.97 -22.59
C TYR A 104 1.13 -5.49 -21.84
N TRP A 105 0.87 -6.80 -21.90
CA TRP A 105 -0.26 -7.42 -21.19
C TRP A 105 -0.08 -7.44 -19.67
N LYS A 106 1.18 -7.51 -19.21
CA LYS A 106 1.54 -7.60 -17.80
C LYS A 106 1.73 -6.23 -17.14
N PHE A 107 2.20 -5.26 -17.93
CA PHE A 107 2.62 -3.95 -17.44
C PHE A 107 1.56 -3.22 -16.60
N PRO A 108 0.26 -3.14 -16.99
CA PRO A 108 -0.74 -2.42 -16.19
C PRO A 108 -0.88 -2.97 -14.76
N LEU A 109 -0.87 -4.30 -14.61
CA LEU A 109 -0.94 -4.95 -13.31
C LEU A 109 0.31 -4.67 -12.47
N GLU A 110 1.50 -4.85 -13.04
CA GLU A 110 2.75 -4.66 -12.33
C GLU A 110 2.99 -3.21 -11.93
N PHE A 111 2.57 -2.27 -12.75
CA PHE A 111 2.65 -0.85 -12.43
C PHE A 111 1.63 -0.49 -11.33
N PHE A 112 0.39 -0.96 -11.45
CA PHE A 112 -0.64 -0.66 -10.48
C PHE A 112 -0.38 -1.30 -9.10
N LEU A 113 0.22 -2.48 -9.06
CA LEU A 113 0.66 -3.14 -7.83
C LEU A 113 2.15 -2.95 -7.60
N MET A 114 2.75 -1.87 -8.12
CA MET A 114 4.21 -1.69 -8.05
C MET A 114 4.76 -1.72 -6.62
N PRO A 115 4.18 -1.03 -5.61
CA PRO A 115 4.63 -1.11 -4.22
C PRO A 115 4.69 -2.56 -3.71
N GLU A 116 3.67 -3.34 -4.01
CA GLU A 116 3.51 -4.73 -3.63
C GLU A 116 4.47 -5.67 -4.37
N VAL A 117 4.49 -5.58 -5.71
CA VAL A 117 5.32 -6.41 -6.58
C VAL A 117 6.80 -6.15 -6.33
N TYR A 118 7.15 -4.89 -6.05
CA TYR A 118 8.51 -4.52 -5.68
C TYR A 118 8.90 -5.13 -4.33
N ALA A 119 8.03 -5.07 -3.31
CA ALA A 119 8.29 -5.72 -2.03
C ALA A 119 8.45 -7.25 -2.17
N ILE A 120 7.59 -7.92 -2.94
CA ILE A 120 7.70 -9.35 -3.25
C ILE A 120 9.06 -9.68 -3.85
N LYS A 121 9.50 -8.92 -4.86
CA LYS A 121 10.75 -9.17 -5.58
C LYS A 121 11.97 -8.89 -4.73
N VAL A 122 11.97 -7.78 -3.99
CA VAL A 122 13.09 -7.40 -3.11
C VAL A 122 13.29 -8.47 -2.02
N LEU A 123 12.20 -8.97 -1.43
CA LEU A 123 12.22 -10.02 -0.41
C LEU A 123 12.47 -11.43 -0.96
N GLY A 124 12.47 -11.63 -2.29
CA GLY A 124 12.64 -12.95 -2.89
C GLY A 124 11.44 -13.88 -2.67
N ILE A 125 10.24 -13.33 -2.45
CA ILE A 125 9.01 -14.11 -2.30
C ILE A 125 8.59 -14.62 -3.69
N ASN A 126 8.11 -15.87 -3.75
CA ASN A 126 7.62 -16.48 -4.98
C ASN A 126 6.51 -15.65 -5.62
N TYR A 127 6.73 -15.21 -6.87
CA TYR A 127 5.77 -14.42 -7.64
C TYR A 127 4.76 -15.33 -8.33
N ASN A 128 3.56 -15.44 -7.77
CA ASN A 128 2.46 -16.26 -8.27
C ASN A 128 1.09 -15.59 -8.01
N ALA A 129 0.00 -16.25 -8.40
CA ALA A 129 -1.35 -15.73 -8.23
C ALA A 129 -1.68 -15.44 -6.76
N LEU A 130 -1.27 -16.32 -5.84
CA LEU A 130 -1.52 -16.17 -4.41
C LEU A 130 -0.76 -14.97 -3.84
N SER A 131 0.53 -14.82 -4.18
CA SER A 131 1.32 -13.67 -3.72
C SER A 131 0.73 -12.35 -4.21
N LEU A 132 0.24 -12.30 -5.46
CA LEU A 132 -0.40 -11.10 -6.01
C LEU A 132 -1.74 -10.80 -5.34
N LEU A 133 -2.56 -11.83 -5.11
CA LEU A 133 -3.84 -11.67 -4.42
C LEU A 133 -3.63 -11.12 -3.01
N VAL A 134 -2.74 -11.74 -2.22
CA VAL A 134 -2.40 -11.26 -0.88
C VAL A 134 -1.89 -9.83 -0.93
N ALA A 135 -1.03 -9.51 -1.89
CA ALA A 135 -0.45 -8.19 -1.95
C ALA A 135 -1.49 -7.12 -2.32
N SER A 136 -2.45 -7.41 -3.20
CA SER A 136 -3.56 -6.49 -3.51
C SER A 136 -4.42 -6.12 -2.29
N LEU A 137 -4.46 -6.98 -1.26
CA LEU A 137 -5.21 -6.74 -0.02
C LEU A 137 -4.43 -5.89 0.99
N LEU A 138 -3.09 -5.86 0.91
CA LEU A 138 -2.22 -5.21 1.90
C LEU A 138 -2.52 -3.71 2.08
N PRO A 139 -2.67 -2.90 1.02
CA PRO A 139 -3.04 -1.48 1.17
C PRO A 139 -4.31 -1.29 2.01
N GLY A 140 -5.36 -2.07 1.70
CA GLY A 140 -6.64 -2.02 2.41
C GLY A 140 -6.50 -2.37 3.88
N PHE A 141 -5.73 -3.41 4.19
CA PHE A 141 -5.48 -3.84 5.56
C PHE A 141 -4.70 -2.78 6.35
N ILE A 142 -3.63 -2.24 5.79
CA ILE A 142 -2.81 -1.19 6.43
C ILE A 142 -3.63 0.08 6.65
N TYR A 143 -4.42 0.51 5.66
CA TYR A 143 -5.33 1.64 5.80
C TYR A 143 -6.35 1.41 6.92
N GLY A 144 -6.95 0.23 7.01
CA GLY A 144 -7.90 -0.13 8.07
C GLY A 144 -7.30 0.00 9.47
N ILE A 145 -6.10 -0.57 9.68
CA ILE A 145 -5.35 -0.43 10.95
C ILE A 145 -5.07 1.04 11.25
N SER A 146 -4.57 1.78 10.25
CA SER A 146 -4.22 3.19 10.41
C SER A 146 -5.40 4.06 10.82
N ILE A 147 -6.55 3.92 10.15
CA ILE A 147 -7.78 4.65 10.50
C ILE A 147 -8.20 4.32 11.92
N LYS A 148 -8.22 3.03 12.30
CA LYS A 148 -8.65 2.56 13.61
C LYS A 148 -7.81 3.18 14.73
N ILE A 149 -6.49 3.17 14.59
CA ILE A 149 -5.56 3.77 15.56
C ILE A 149 -5.74 5.29 15.61
N SER A 150 -5.83 5.95 14.46
CA SER A 150 -6.03 7.41 14.36
C SER A 150 -7.33 7.85 15.05
N ARG A 151 -8.43 7.11 14.82
CA ARG A 151 -9.73 7.35 15.46
C ARG A 151 -9.67 7.19 16.98
N ALA A 152 -9.01 6.13 17.47
CA ALA A 152 -8.84 5.91 18.91
C ALA A 152 -8.08 7.08 19.59
N LYS A 153 -7.01 7.56 18.94
CA LYS A 153 -6.24 8.73 19.41
C LYS A 153 -7.10 9.99 19.47
N LEU A 154 -7.92 10.24 18.44
CA LEU A 154 -8.84 11.40 18.41
C LEU A 154 -9.87 11.34 19.55
N ILE A 155 -10.50 10.18 19.77
CA ILE A 155 -11.49 10.00 20.85
C ILE A 155 -10.83 10.25 22.21
N ARG A 156 -9.64 9.70 22.46
CA ARG A 156 -8.89 9.91 23.72
C ARG A 156 -8.58 11.38 23.97
N ARG A 157 -8.12 12.10 22.94
CA ARG A 157 -7.83 13.55 23.01
C ARG A 157 -9.08 14.38 23.31
N ASN A 158 -10.19 14.10 22.63
CA ASN A 158 -11.46 14.82 22.84
C ASN A 158 -12.00 14.60 24.26
N ARG A 159 -11.91 13.38 24.80
CA ARG A 159 -12.30 13.09 26.19
C ARG A 159 -11.47 13.87 27.20
N ALA A 160 -10.15 13.92 27.02
CA ALA A 160 -9.26 14.69 27.89
C ALA A 160 -9.57 16.20 27.83
N ARG A 161 -9.79 16.74 26.63
CA ARG A 161 -10.16 18.16 26.45
C ARG A 161 -11.50 18.50 27.11
N ASN A 162 -12.50 17.64 26.97
CA ASN A 162 -13.81 17.86 27.59
C ASN A 162 -13.75 17.81 29.12
N ARG A 163 -12.93 16.92 29.70
CA ARG A 163 -12.68 16.90 31.15
C ARG A 163 -12.00 18.18 31.64
N ALA A 164 -10.99 18.66 30.91
CA ALA A 164 -10.30 19.91 31.23
C ALA A 164 -11.22 21.13 31.12
N LYS A 165 -12.14 21.15 30.14
CA LYS A 165 -13.13 22.22 29.97
C LYS A 165 -14.13 22.24 31.14
N LYS A 166 -14.70 21.09 31.51
CA LYS A 166 -15.63 20.98 32.65
C LYS A 166 -15.00 21.47 33.95
N LYS A 167 -13.77 21.05 34.25
CA LYS A 167 -13.04 21.51 35.45
C LYS A 167 -12.86 23.03 35.50
N ARG A 168 -12.77 23.71 34.35
CA ARG A 168 -12.66 25.18 34.28
C ARG A 168 -14.02 25.89 34.42
N GLU A 169 -15.12 25.23 34.07
CA GLU A 169 -16.48 25.78 34.20
C GLU A 169 -17.00 25.63 35.65
N GLU A 170 -16.40 24.74 36.45
CA GLU A 170 -16.73 24.47 37.86
C GLU A 170 -15.90 25.31 38.86
N MET A 171 -14.94 26.11 38.39
CA MET A 171 -14.15 27.08 39.20
C MET A 171 -14.66 28.49 38.96
#